data_AF-A0A971CIX8-F1
#
_entry.id   AF-A0A971CIX8-F1
#
_cell.length_a   1.000
_cell.length_b   1.000
_cell.length_c   1.000
_cell.angle_alpha   90.00
_cell.angle_beta   90.00
_cell.angle_gamma   90.00
#
_symmetry.space_group_name_H-M   'P 1'
#
loop_
_entity.id
_entity.type
_entity.pdbx_description
1 polymer ?
#
loop_
_entity_poly.entity_id
_entity_poly.type
_entity_poly.pdbx_seq_one_letter_code
_entity_poly.pdbx_strand_id
1 'polypeptide(L)'
;MEVQTMIVFGLILLISLLIPWFEGLLKKGKYLLITVIALAIAFAIRGSFMDYRSGDYNSFLVHWVEHFRVNGGFAGFAESIGNYNVPYLYFLAFFSYLPLNDLYLIKLLSISFDVVLAFGMMKLAGVFTRSVPKRLAAYLITLLLPTVVLNGAMWGQCDSIYTAFAVLAFWLVLSDRPKLSMVCMALSFGFKLQAVFIMPLFLVLLFAKKIKFWEYFIFPLTYIILIMPAVIFGRPFMETLTLYFSNAHSIGTGLNYNSPSIFSMISGKVNTPALSSIGVAAAFLYIIVIFFWAWHKRKNLSNEALLGIAILFVVGIPLLLPHMHDRYFFMADVLTLMPAILYAAYAPAAIFTSFASLLCYYFYLTREYLLPIRYGSFALIAVLLIFFTFTAERINSRRNKIYKI
;
A
#
# COMPACT_ATOMS: atom_id res chain seq x y z
N MET A 1 -5.46 27.95 0.64
CA MET A 1 -4.25 27.36 1.27
C MET A 1 -3.36 28.45 1.85
N GLU A 2 -2.98 28.33 3.13
CA GLU A 2 -2.10 29.28 3.84
C GLU A 2 -0.66 29.27 3.29
N VAL A 3 0.09 30.35 3.50
CA VAL A 3 1.48 30.50 3.02
C VAL A 3 2.40 29.41 3.56
N GLN A 4 2.29 29.09 4.86
CA GLN A 4 3.07 28.04 5.50
C GLN A 4 2.81 26.67 4.85
N THR A 5 1.55 26.35 4.54
CA THR A 5 1.17 25.13 3.83
C THR A 5 1.74 25.09 2.40
N MET A 6 1.71 26.21 1.68
CA MET A 6 2.32 26.32 0.35
C MET A 6 3.84 26.08 0.39
N ILE A 7 4.52 26.57 1.43
CA ILE A 7 5.96 26.33 1.63
C ILE A 7 6.22 24.83 1.83
N VAL A 8 5.48 24.15 2.71
CA VAL A 8 5.65 22.71 2.94
C VAL A 8 5.35 21.92 1.66
N PHE A 9 4.29 22.26 0.94
CA PHE A 9 3.96 21.64 -0.35
C PHE A 9 5.09 21.81 -1.38
N GLY A 10 5.66 23.01 -1.49
CA GLY A 10 6.79 23.31 -2.37
C GLY A 10 8.06 22.57 -1.95
N LEU A 11 8.30 22.38 -0.65
CA LEU A 11 9.42 21.57 -0.15
C LEU A 11 9.27 20.09 -0.53
N ILE A 12 8.06 19.52 -0.45
CA ILE A 12 7.82 18.14 -0.89
C ILE A 12 8.08 18.00 -2.40
N LEU A 13 7.67 18.98 -3.22
CA LEU A 13 8.00 19.01 -4.65
C LEU A 13 9.50 19.07 -4.89
N LEU A 14 10.22 19.93 -4.16
CA LEU A 14 11.68 20.04 -4.28
C LEU A 14 12.36 18.73 -3.91
N ILE A 15 11.98 18.11 -2.79
CA ILE A 15 12.48 16.79 -2.38
C ILE A 15 12.20 15.75 -3.47
N SER A 16 11.03 15.80 -4.09
CA SER A 16 10.66 14.89 -5.18
C SER A 16 11.56 15.01 -6.40
N LEU A 17 12.11 16.19 -6.68
CA LEU A 17 13.10 16.41 -7.75
C LEU A 17 14.50 15.98 -7.32
N LEU A 18 14.87 16.23 -6.06
CA LEU A 18 16.19 15.91 -5.52
C LEU A 18 16.43 14.40 -5.40
N ILE A 19 15.40 13.58 -5.15
CA ILE A 19 15.52 12.12 -5.06
C ILE A 19 16.17 11.50 -6.32
N PRO A 20 15.59 11.62 -7.53
CA PRO A 20 16.21 11.06 -8.75
C PRO A 20 17.54 11.74 -9.11
N TRP A 21 17.75 13.00 -8.70
CA TRP A 21 19.03 13.69 -8.86
C TRP A 21 20.15 13.03 -8.05
N PHE A 22 19.95 12.84 -6.75
CA PHE A 22 20.93 12.21 -5.86
C PHE A 22 21.12 10.72 -6.15
N GLU A 23 20.09 10.03 -6.65
CA GLU A 23 20.20 8.67 -7.19
C GLU A 23 20.99 8.59 -8.52
N GLY A 24 21.46 9.72 -9.04
CA GLY A 24 22.32 9.80 -10.21
C GLY A 24 21.59 9.63 -11.54
N LEU A 25 20.26 9.60 -11.55
CA LEU A 25 19.45 9.35 -12.74
C LEU A 25 19.34 10.58 -13.65
N LEU A 26 19.59 11.78 -13.11
CA LEU A 26 19.44 13.06 -13.82
C LEU A 26 20.77 13.75 -14.19
N LYS A 27 21.92 13.22 -13.74
CA LYS A 27 23.25 13.90 -13.81
C LYS A 27 23.72 14.31 -15.21
N LYS A 28 23.21 13.68 -16.28
CA LYS A 28 23.56 14.01 -17.67
C LYS A 28 22.54 14.93 -18.36
N GLY A 29 21.60 15.53 -17.63
CA GLY A 29 20.57 16.45 -18.15
C GLY A 29 19.48 15.80 -19.02
N LYS A 30 19.74 14.65 -19.64
CA LYS A 30 18.86 13.96 -20.60
C LYS A 30 17.41 13.77 -20.13
N TYR A 31 17.21 13.52 -18.83
CA TYR A 31 15.88 13.25 -18.26
C TYR A 31 15.39 14.35 -17.31
N LEU A 32 16.15 15.44 -17.15
CA LEU A 32 15.83 16.49 -16.20
C LEU A 32 14.53 17.21 -16.60
N LEU A 33 14.42 17.65 -17.86
CA LEU A 33 13.24 18.38 -18.34
C LEU A 33 11.95 17.56 -18.19
N ILE A 34 11.96 16.30 -18.65
CA ILE A 34 10.77 15.43 -18.53
C ILE A 34 10.42 15.14 -17.07
N THR A 35 11.42 15.04 -16.19
CA THR A 35 11.20 14.85 -14.75
C THR A 35 10.58 16.10 -14.12
N VAL A 36 11.09 17.29 -14.44
CA VAL A 36 10.54 18.57 -13.96
C VAL A 36 9.10 18.74 -14.43
N ILE A 37 8.81 18.49 -15.71
CA ILE A 37 7.45 18.58 -16.26
C ILE A 37 6.52 17.58 -15.59
N ALA A 38 6.93 16.32 -15.46
CA ALA A 38 6.11 15.28 -14.83
C ALA A 38 5.82 15.59 -13.35
N LEU A 39 6.81 16.09 -12.60
CA LEU A 39 6.62 16.51 -11.22
C LEU A 39 5.73 17.75 -11.11
N ALA A 40 5.90 18.74 -12.00
CA ALA A 40 5.03 19.92 -12.03
C ALA A 40 3.57 19.51 -12.26
N ILE A 41 3.30 18.59 -13.21
CA ILE A 41 1.96 18.04 -13.44
C ILE A 41 1.47 17.28 -12.20
N ALA A 42 2.28 16.37 -11.65
CA ALA A 42 1.91 15.55 -10.50
C ALA A 42 1.54 16.39 -9.26
N PHE A 43 2.24 17.51 -9.03
CA PHE A 43 1.97 18.42 -7.92
C PHE A 43 0.87 19.43 -8.25
N ALA A 44 0.72 19.88 -9.51
CA ALA A 44 -0.42 20.72 -9.89
C ALA A 44 -1.76 20.00 -9.66
N ILE A 45 -1.86 18.73 -10.06
CA ILE A 45 -3.06 17.91 -9.84
C ILE A 45 -3.33 17.71 -8.34
N ARG A 46 -2.30 17.44 -7.54
CA ARG A 46 -2.46 17.34 -6.07
C ARG A 46 -2.90 18.66 -5.47
N GLY A 47 -2.30 19.77 -5.90
CA GLY A 47 -2.63 21.12 -5.47
C GLY A 47 -4.10 21.44 -5.71
N SER A 48 -4.67 21.07 -6.86
CA SER A 48 -6.09 21.31 -7.17
C SER A 48 -7.06 20.54 -6.26
N PHE A 49 -6.59 19.51 -5.55
CA PHE A 49 -7.42 18.73 -4.63
C PHE A 49 -7.25 19.10 -3.16
N MET A 50 -6.30 19.99 -2.80
CA MET A 50 -5.97 20.27 -1.39
C MET A 50 -7.17 20.75 -0.57
N ASP A 51 -8.06 21.55 -1.15
CA ASP A 51 -9.25 22.10 -0.47
C ASP A 51 -10.42 21.11 -0.38
N TYR A 52 -10.39 19.99 -1.11
CA TYR A 52 -11.49 19.03 -1.11
C TYR A 52 -11.61 18.31 0.24
N ARG A 53 -12.80 18.34 0.87
CA ARG A 53 -13.07 17.63 2.12
C ARG A 53 -13.79 16.32 1.85
N SER A 54 -13.11 15.20 2.03
CA SER A 54 -13.69 13.86 1.85
C SER A 54 -14.66 13.51 2.98
N GLY A 55 -15.50 12.49 2.75
CA GLY A 55 -16.37 11.94 3.79
C GLY A 55 -15.57 11.47 5.01
N ASP A 56 -14.45 10.76 4.79
CA ASP A 56 -13.62 10.24 5.88
C ASP A 56 -12.96 11.37 6.69
N TYR A 57 -12.57 12.47 6.03
CA TYR A 57 -12.08 13.64 6.75
C TYR A 57 -13.15 14.24 7.66
N ASN A 58 -14.34 14.46 7.11
CA ASN A 58 -15.45 15.09 7.83
C ASN A 58 -16.01 14.21 8.96
N SER A 59 -16.07 12.90 8.74
CA SER A 59 -16.66 11.95 9.70
C SER A 59 -15.68 11.45 10.76
N PHE A 60 -14.37 11.47 10.49
CA PHE A 60 -13.39 10.83 11.37
C PHE A 60 -12.18 11.73 11.63
N LEU A 61 -11.39 12.04 10.61
CA LEU A 61 -10.04 12.57 10.82
C LEU A 61 -10.02 13.94 11.51
N VAL A 62 -10.96 14.83 11.18
CA VAL A 62 -11.06 16.13 11.84
C VAL A 62 -11.34 15.98 13.34
N HIS A 63 -12.21 15.04 13.72
CA HIS A 63 -12.55 14.78 15.11
C HIS A 63 -11.39 14.12 15.86
N TRP A 64 -10.57 13.32 15.18
CA TRP A 64 -9.40 12.71 15.80
C TRP A 64 -8.31 13.73 16.11
N VAL A 65 -8.07 14.69 15.22
CA VAL A 65 -7.12 15.79 15.52
C VAL A 65 -7.66 16.68 16.64
N GLU A 66 -8.96 17.00 16.60
CA GLU A 66 -9.60 17.82 17.64
C GLU A 66 -9.52 17.16 19.02
N HIS A 67 -9.76 15.85 19.11
CA HIS A 67 -9.58 15.09 20.35
C HIS A 67 -8.19 15.28 20.95
N PHE A 68 -7.13 15.16 20.15
CA PHE A 68 -5.79 15.40 20.65
C PHE A 68 -5.60 16.86 21.06
N ARG A 69 -6.16 17.81 20.29
CA ARG A 69 -6.03 19.25 20.57
C ARG A 69 -6.61 19.64 21.93
N VAL A 70 -7.82 19.17 22.25
CA VAL A 70 -8.49 19.48 23.52
C VAL A 70 -7.91 18.71 24.71
N ASN A 71 -7.24 17.58 24.47
CA ASN A 71 -6.63 16.73 25.50
C ASN A 71 -5.11 16.92 25.63
N GLY A 72 -4.55 18.07 25.22
CA GLY A 72 -3.13 18.41 25.44
C GLY A 72 -2.14 17.70 24.50
N GLY A 73 -2.60 17.29 23.32
CA GLY A 73 -1.86 16.59 22.27
C GLY A 73 -1.53 15.15 22.66
N PHE A 74 -0.25 14.80 22.86
CA PHE A 74 0.13 13.42 23.20
C PHE A 74 -0.50 12.89 24.49
N ALA A 75 -0.87 13.76 25.44
CA ALA A 75 -1.60 13.33 26.64
C ALA A 75 -2.99 12.73 26.31
N GLY A 76 -3.57 13.06 25.15
CA GLY A 76 -4.84 12.51 24.67
C GLY A 76 -4.81 11.01 24.33
N PHE A 77 -3.64 10.35 24.36
CA PHE A 77 -3.54 8.90 24.23
C PHE A 77 -4.05 8.11 25.42
N ALA A 78 -4.28 8.76 26.58
CA ALA A 78 -4.94 8.15 27.72
C ALA A 78 -6.38 7.70 27.39
N GLU A 79 -7.01 8.31 26.37
CA GLU A 79 -8.33 7.95 25.87
C GLU A 79 -8.22 7.24 24.51
N SER A 80 -9.05 6.22 24.30
CA SER A 80 -9.08 5.48 23.03
C SER A 80 -9.86 6.24 21.96
N ILE A 81 -9.22 6.50 20.82
CA ILE A 81 -9.84 7.13 19.66
C ILE A 81 -9.46 6.45 18.34
N GLY A 82 -10.44 6.42 17.44
CA GLY A 82 -10.29 5.95 16.07
C GLY A 82 -10.11 4.44 15.96
N ASN A 83 -10.03 3.96 14.72
CA ASN A 83 -9.81 2.55 14.38
C ASN A 83 -8.45 2.31 13.73
N TYR A 84 -7.62 3.35 13.64
CA TYR A 84 -6.24 3.24 13.20
C TYR A 84 -5.36 2.83 14.37
N ASN A 85 -4.28 2.15 14.05
CA ASN A 85 -3.26 1.87 15.04
C ASN A 85 -2.39 3.11 15.28
N VAL A 86 -1.69 3.10 16.40
CA VAL A 86 -1.09 4.28 17.01
C VAL A 86 -0.10 5.06 16.12
N PRO A 87 0.74 4.44 15.26
CA PRO A 87 1.71 5.18 14.45
C PRO A 87 1.12 6.34 13.65
N TYR A 88 -0.09 6.18 13.10
CA TYR A 88 -0.75 7.28 12.41
C TYR A 88 -1.28 8.35 13.37
N LEU A 89 -1.82 7.92 14.52
CA LEU A 89 -2.32 8.81 15.56
C LEU A 89 -1.22 9.70 16.15
N TYR A 90 0.05 9.27 16.17
CA TYR A 90 1.16 10.13 16.58
C TYR A 90 1.28 11.38 15.70
N PHE A 91 1.02 11.27 14.39
CA PHE A 91 1.01 12.43 13.51
C PHE A 91 -0.17 13.33 13.82
N LEU A 92 -1.36 12.77 14.09
CA LEU A 92 -2.53 13.59 14.44
C LEU A 92 -2.34 14.30 15.78
N ALA A 93 -1.76 13.63 16.77
CA ALA A 93 -1.37 14.23 18.04
C ALA A 93 -0.35 15.35 17.83
N PHE A 94 0.64 15.15 16.95
CA PHE A 94 1.59 16.20 16.60
C PHE A 94 0.92 17.40 15.89
N PHE A 95 0.01 17.14 14.94
CA PHE A 95 -0.73 18.18 14.22
C PHE A 95 -1.58 19.05 15.14
N SER A 96 -2.08 18.47 16.24
CA SER A 96 -2.85 19.22 17.24
C SER A 96 -2.10 20.39 17.90
N TYR A 97 -0.76 20.41 17.84
CA TYR A 97 0.05 21.54 18.33
C TYR A 97 0.29 22.61 17.28
N LEU A 98 0.03 22.33 16.00
CA LEU A 98 0.35 23.25 14.92
C LEU A 98 -0.82 24.21 14.69
N PRO A 99 -0.54 25.51 14.46
CA PRO A 99 -1.55 26.51 14.12
C PRO A 99 -1.85 26.50 12.60
N LEU A 100 -1.98 25.31 12.02
CA LEU A 100 -2.22 25.08 10.59
C LEU A 100 -3.51 24.29 10.41
N ASN A 101 -4.14 24.44 9.24
CA ASN A 101 -5.35 23.69 8.93
C ASN A 101 -5.10 22.16 8.86
N ASP A 102 -5.84 21.41 9.68
CA ASP A 102 -5.71 19.95 9.84
C ASP A 102 -5.88 19.17 8.53
N LEU A 103 -6.80 19.60 7.65
CA LEU A 103 -7.00 18.99 6.33
C LEU A 103 -5.70 18.97 5.54
N TYR A 104 -5.00 20.11 5.53
CA TYR A 104 -3.77 20.23 4.77
C TYR A 104 -2.63 19.45 5.41
N LEU A 105 -2.51 19.45 6.74
CA LEU A 105 -1.48 18.67 7.44
C LEU A 105 -1.60 17.17 7.13
N ILE A 106 -2.83 16.64 7.19
CA ILE A 106 -3.15 15.26 6.85
C ILE A 106 -2.79 14.95 5.40
N LYS A 107 -3.20 15.80 4.45
CA LYS A 107 -2.90 15.59 3.03
C LYS A 107 -1.42 15.74 2.71
N LEU A 108 -0.72 16.69 3.32
CA LEU A 108 0.72 16.87 3.17
C LEU A 108 1.50 15.64 3.67
N LEU A 109 1.05 15.01 4.76
CA LEU A 109 1.59 13.73 5.22
C LEU A 109 1.40 12.64 4.17
N SER A 110 0.19 12.46 3.67
CA SER A 110 -0.09 11.47 2.62
C SER A 110 0.73 11.71 1.36
N ILE A 111 0.81 12.95 0.87
CA ILE A 111 1.58 13.34 -0.32
C ILE A 111 3.08 13.13 -0.09
N SER A 112 3.60 13.39 1.11
CA SER A 112 4.99 13.07 1.45
C SER A 112 5.26 11.58 1.29
N PHE A 113 4.32 10.72 1.70
CA PHE A 113 4.45 9.28 1.53
C PHE A 113 4.16 8.78 0.11
N ASP A 114 3.44 9.51 -0.74
CA ASP A 114 3.42 9.24 -2.19
C ASP A 114 4.83 9.30 -2.77
N VAL A 115 5.63 10.28 -2.32
CA VAL A 115 7.03 10.46 -2.75
C VAL A 115 7.93 9.35 -2.20
N VAL A 116 7.76 8.96 -0.93
CA VAL A 116 8.48 7.81 -0.36
C VAL A 116 8.10 6.51 -1.07
N LEU A 117 6.83 6.33 -1.43
CA LEU A 117 6.36 5.18 -2.19
C LEU A 117 6.98 5.13 -3.59
N ALA A 118 6.98 6.25 -4.31
CA ALA A 118 7.62 6.38 -5.61
C ALA A 118 9.12 6.09 -5.54
N PHE A 119 9.80 6.60 -4.51
CA PHE A 119 11.19 6.25 -4.22
C PHE A 119 11.35 4.74 -4.03
N GLY A 120 10.52 4.11 -3.19
CA GLY A 120 10.52 2.67 -2.99
C GLY A 120 10.36 1.89 -4.30
N MET A 121 9.43 2.30 -5.17
CA MET A 121 9.22 1.71 -6.50
C MET A 121 10.44 1.87 -7.41
N MET A 122 11.08 3.05 -7.42
CA MET A 122 12.32 3.29 -8.16
C MET A 122 13.47 2.39 -7.68
N LYS A 123 13.60 2.19 -6.36
CA LYS A 123 14.61 1.31 -5.78
C LYS A 123 14.33 -0.15 -6.08
N LEU A 124 13.08 -0.58 -5.95
CA LEU A 124 12.62 -1.93 -6.31
C LEU A 124 12.86 -2.21 -7.79
N ALA A 125 12.59 -1.28 -8.70
CA ALA A 125 12.89 -1.41 -10.13
C ALA A 125 14.40 -1.65 -10.38
N GLY A 126 15.26 -1.03 -9.57
CA GLY A 126 16.71 -1.20 -9.62
C GLY A 126 17.20 -2.62 -9.31
N VAL A 127 16.37 -3.47 -8.70
CA VAL A 127 16.65 -4.90 -8.50
C VAL A 127 16.57 -5.67 -9.83
N PHE A 128 15.68 -5.25 -10.72
CA PHE A 128 15.35 -5.97 -11.95
C PHE A 128 16.00 -5.36 -13.21
N THR A 129 16.36 -4.08 -13.17
CA THR A 129 16.93 -3.40 -14.34
C THR A 129 17.92 -2.32 -13.97
N ARG A 130 18.95 -2.15 -14.82
CA ARG A 130 19.88 -1.01 -14.78
C ARG A 130 19.43 0.17 -15.65
N SER A 131 18.33 0.01 -16.40
CA SER A 131 17.81 1.04 -17.30
C SER A 131 17.34 2.27 -16.50
N VAL A 132 18.00 3.40 -16.73
CA VAL A 132 17.64 4.70 -16.13
C VAL A 132 16.19 5.09 -16.49
N PRO A 133 15.75 5.01 -17.77
CA PRO A 133 14.35 5.27 -18.12
C PRO A 133 13.35 4.44 -17.34
N LYS A 134 13.58 3.13 -17.15
CA LYS A 134 12.64 2.26 -16.42
C LYS A 134 12.58 2.60 -14.94
N ARG A 135 13.71 2.90 -14.32
CA ARG A 135 13.76 3.33 -12.91
C ARG A 135 13.08 4.68 -12.71
N LEU A 136 13.30 5.65 -13.61
CA LEU A 136 12.59 6.93 -13.61
C LEU A 136 11.10 6.76 -13.90
N ALA A 137 10.71 5.85 -14.80
CA ALA A 137 9.31 5.55 -15.06
C ALA A 137 8.63 4.98 -13.81
N ALA A 138 9.28 4.07 -13.07
CA ALA A 138 8.76 3.57 -11.79
C ALA A 138 8.56 4.68 -10.76
N TYR A 139 9.45 5.67 -10.73
CA TYR A 139 9.29 6.84 -9.88
C TYR A 139 8.11 7.74 -10.32
N LEU A 140 8.14 8.21 -11.57
CA LEU A 140 7.22 9.23 -12.07
C LEU A 140 5.81 8.69 -12.28
N ILE A 141 5.66 7.46 -12.79
CA ILE A 141 4.34 6.86 -13.01
C ILE A 141 3.67 6.56 -11.66
N THR A 142 4.41 6.14 -10.63
CA THR A 142 3.83 5.99 -9.29
C THR A 142 3.30 7.31 -8.74
N LEU A 143 4.03 8.43 -8.91
CA LEU A 143 3.52 9.75 -8.51
C LEU A 143 2.31 10.22 -9.32
N LEU A 144 2.19 9.81 -10.58
CA LEU A 144 1.09 10.16 -11.47
C LEU A 144 -0.06 9.14 -11.45
N LEU A 145 0.09 8.01 -10.75
CA LEU A 145 -0.93 6.97 -10.72
C LEU A 145 -2.21 7.56 -10.12
N PRO A 146 -3.35 7.51 -10.84
CA PRO A 146 -4.57 8.17 -10.39
C PRO A 146 -4.99 7.77 -8.97
N THR A 147 -4.84 6.49 -8.59
CA THR A 147 -5.18 6.02 -7.25
C THR A 147 -4.26 6.57 -6.18
N VAL A 148 -2.95 6.74 -6.45
CA VAL A 148 -2.00 7.41 -5.54
C VAL A 148 -2.38 8.88 -5.36
N VAL A 149 -2.60 9.61 -6.45
CA VAL A 149 -3.00 11.02 -6.42
C VAL A 149 -4.30 11.23 -5.65
N LEU A 150 -5.34 10.46 -5.99
CA LEU A 150 -6.66 10.61 -5.39
C LEU A 150 -6.68 10.15 -3.94
N ASN A 151 -5.97 9.08 -3.57
CA ASN A 151 -5.92 8.60 -2.18
C ASN A 151 -5.29 9.65 -1.26
N GLY A 152 -4.14 10.20 -1.64
CA GLY A 152 -3.43 11.18 -0.82
C GLY A 152 -4.06 12.57 -0.85
N ALA A 153 -4.16 13.18 -2.03
CA ALA A 153 -4.46 14.61 -2.14
C ALA A 153 -5.97 14.93 -2.15
N MET A 154 -6.81 14.06 -2.70
CA MET A 154 -8.26 14.28 -2.69
C MET A 154 -8.90 13.65 -1.45
N TRP A 155 -8.69 12.36 -1.23
CA TRP A 155 -9.35 11.60 -0.17
C TRP A 155 -8.74 11.87 1.22
N GLY A 156 -7.44 12.15 1.31
CA GLY A 156 -6.75 12.36 2.59
C GLY A 156 -6.51 11.06 3.36
N GLN A 157 -6.33 9.95 2.66
CA GLN A 157 -6.08 8.63 3.24
C GLN A 157 -4.58 8.34 3.38
N CYS A 158 -4.24 7.36 4.23
CA CYS A 158 -2.87 6.96 4.54
C CYS A 158 -2.36 5.76 3.73
N ASP A 159 -3.01 5.36 2.62
CA ASP A 159 -2.68 4.10 1.96
C ASP A 159 -1.27 4.09 1.36
N SER A 160 -0.78 5.26 0.92
CA SER A 160 0.60 5.45 0.49
C SER A 160 1.61 5.16 1.61
N ILE A 161 1.27 5.42 2.88
CA ILE A 161 2.19 5.25 4.01
C ILE A 161 2.55 3.78 4.21
N TYR A 162 1.53 2.93 4.44
CA TYR A 162 1.78 1.51 4.68
C TYR A 162 2.34 0.82 3.43
N THR A 163 1.88 1.24 2.24
CA THR A 163 2.35 0.69 0.97
C THR A 163 3.82 1.06 0.72
N ALA A 164 4.24 2.30 1.05
CA ALA A 164 5.64 2.71 0.93
C ALA A 164 6.55 1.82 1.77
N PHE A 165 6.18 1.57 3.02
CA PHE A 165 6.94 0.69 3.90
C PHE A 165 6.91 -0.77 3.43
N ALA A 166 5.80 -1.28 2.89
CA ALA A 166 5.73 -2.62 2.31
C ALA A 166 6.65 -2.77 1.07
N VAL A 167 6.64 -1.79 0.17
CA VAL A 167 7.50 -1.76 -1.02
C VAL A 167 8.98 -1.64 -0.62
N LEU A 168 9.30 -0.79 0.35
CA LEU A 168 10.65 -0.66 0.90
C LEU A 168 11.10 -1.96 1.56
N ALA A 169 10.24 -2.62 2.34
CA ALA A 169 10.54 -3.92 2.92
C ALA A 169 10.90 -4.92 1.82
N PHE A 170 10.08 -5.01 0.77
CA PHE A 170 10.32 -5.92 -0.34
C PHE A 170 11.62 -5.60 -1.09
N TRP A 171 11.90 -4.33 -1.36
CA TRP A 171 13.17 -3.90 -1.95
C TRP A 171 14.36 -4.26 -1.06
N LEU A 172 14.28 -4.03 0.24
CA LEU A 172 15.37 -4.27 1.19
C LEU A 172 15.72 -5.75 1.28
N VAL A 173 14.73 -6.65 1.37
CA VAL A 173 15.01 -8.09 1.40
C VAL A 173 15.58 -8.60 0.08
N LEU A 174 15.12 -8.08 -1.06
CA LEU A 174 15.69 -8.42 -2.37
C LEU A 174 17.10 -7.83 -2.59
N SER A 175 17.48 -6.84 -1.78
CA SER A 175 18.80 -6.21 -1.75
C SER A 175 19.67 -6.70 -0.57
N ASP A 176 19.37 -7.90 -0.05
CA ASP A 176 20.12 -8.59 1.01
C ASP A 176 20.21 -7.81 2.34
N ARG A 177 19.16 -7.05 2.68
CA ARG A 177 18.99 -6.35 3.97
C ARG A 177 17.76 -6.82 4.75
N PRO A 178 17.68 -8.11 5.12
CA PRO A 178 16.47 -8.71 5.70
C PRO A 178 16.05 -8.09 7.05
N LYS A 179 17.01 -7.69 7.90
CA LYS A 179 16.70 -7.05 9.20
C LYS A 179 15.91 -5.75 9.03
N LEU A 180 16.38 -4.86 8.13
CA LEU A 180 15.68 -3.62 7.81
C LEU A 180 14.35 -3.90 7.10
N SER A 181 14.28 -4.95 6.29
CA SER A 181 13.00 -5.39 5.71
C SER A 181 11.97 -5.73 6.79
N MET A 182 12.35 -6.42 7.86
CA MET A 182 11.42 -6.76 8.95
C MET A 182 10.96 -5.51 9.72
N VAL A 183 11.86 -4.53 9.92
CA VAL A 183 11.51 -3.21 10.50
C VAL A 183 10.48 -2.49 9.62
N CYS A 184 10.74 -2.39 8.31
CA CYS A 184 9.80 -1.77 7.37
C CYS A 184 8.47 -2.52 7.30
N MET A 185 8.46 -3.84 7.35
CA MET A 185 7.21 -4.60 7.37
C MET A 185 6.42 -4.35 8.67
N ALA A 186 7.09 -4.24 9.82
CA ALA A 186 6.43 -3.88 11.08
C ALA A 186 5.88 -2.45 11.07
N LEU A 187 6.60 -1.50 10.46
CA LEU A 187 6.09 -0.14 10.21
C LEU A 187 4.83 -0.18 9.33
N SER A 188 4.88 -0.88 8.20
CA SER A 188 3.73 -1.02 7.29
C SER A 188 2.50 -1.55 8.02
N PHE A 189 2.64 -2.67 8.74
CA PHE A 189 1.56 -3.23 9.56
C PHE A 189 1.10 -2.29 10.67
N GLY A 190 2.04 -1.61 11.33
CA GLY A 190 1.76 -0.64 12.38
C GLY A 190 0.93 0.54 11.89
N PHE A 191 1.06 0.98 10.63
CA PHE A 191 0.21 2.04 10.08
C PHE A 191 -1.17 1.55 9.64
N LYS A 192 -1.25 0.35 9.04
CA LYS A 192 -2.52 -0.20 8.54
C LYS A 192 -2.54 -1.72 8.54
N LEU A 193 -3.67 -2.29 8.95
CA LEU A 193 -3.92 -3.74 8.92
C LEU A 193 -3.79 -4.31 7.50
N GLN A 194 -4.10 -3.53 6.46
CA GLN A 194 -4.06 -3.93 5.06
C GLN A 194 -2.66 -4.40 4.61
N ALA A 195 -1.60 -4.08 5.35
CA ALA A 195 -0.28 -4.67 5.19
C ALA A 195 -0.28 -6.21 5.24
N VAL A 196 -1.26 -6.84 5.92
CA VAL A 196 -1.42 -8.31 5.97
C VAL A 196 -1.58 -8.94 4.58
N PHE A 197 -2.01 -8.19 3.56
CA PHE A 197 -2.15 -8.72 2.21
C PHE A 197 -0.82 -9.08 1.56
N ILE A 198 0.31 -8.50 1.98
CA ILE A 198 1.65 -8.88 1.49
C ILE A 198 2.42 -9.74 2.49
N MET A 199 2.05 -9.75 3.78
CA MET A 199 2.78 -10.50 4.82
C MET A 199 2.99 -11.99 4.51
N PRO A 200 2.07 -12.74 3.87
CA PRO A 200 2.31 -14.11 3.44
C PRO A 200 3.60 -14.28 2.60
N LEU A 201 3.99 -13.28 1.82
CA LEU A 201 5.26 -13.29 1.06
C LEU A 201 6.46 -13.53 1.99
N PHE A 202 6.42 -13.06 3.23
CA PHE A 202 7.52 -13.24 4.16
C PHE A 202 7.72 -14.69 4.54
N LEU A 203 6.69 -15.53 4.58
CA LEU A 203 6.92 -16.97 4.72
C LEU A 203 7.57 -17.56 3.46
N VAL A 204 7.18 -17.10 2.27
CA VAL A 204 7.82 -17.50 1.01
C VAL A 204 9.30 -17.07 0.96
N LEU A 205 9.64 -15.92 1.54
CA LEU A 205 11.02 -15.45 1.66
C LEU A 205 11.87 -16.32 2.60
N LEU A 206 11.26 -16.96 3.62
CA LEU A 206 11.92 -18.00 4.41
C LEU A 206 12.25 -19.22 3.54
N PHE A 207 11.29 -19.69 2.74
CA PHE A 207 11.50 -20.82 1.82
C PHE A 207 12.59 -20.51 0.78
N ALA A 208 12.62 -19.27 0.28
CA ALA A 208 13.63 -18.75 -0.63
C ALA A 208 14.99 -18.48 0.05
N LYS A 209 15.11 -18.69 1.37
CA LYS A 209 16.30 -18.40 2.19
C LYS A 209 16.78 -16.94 2.10
N LYS A 210 15.85 -16.02 1.86
CA LYS A 210 16.11 -14.57 1.83
C LYS A 210 16.08 -13.94 3.23
N ILE A 211 15.40 -14.58 4.17
CA ILE A 211 15.31 -14.18 5.58
C ILE A 211 15.59 -15.40 6.44
N LYS A 212 16.40 -15.24 7.49
CA LYS A 212 16.64 -16.28 8.50
C LYS A 212 15.51 -16.31 9.51
N PHE A 213 15.17 -17.48 10.04
CA PHE A 213 14.09 -17.63 11.02
C PHE A 213 14.19 -16.66 12.22
N TRP A 214 15.39 -16.45 12.76
CA TRP A 214 15.59 -15.53 13.89
C TRP A 214 15.33 -14.05 13.56
N GLU A 215 15.45 -13.66 12.29
CA GLU A 215 15.21 -12.28 11.87
C GLU A 215 13.72 -11.92 11.94
N TYR A 216 12.82 -12.90 11.93
CA TYR A 216 11.38 -12.66 12.09
C TYR A 216 11.02 -12.04 13.43
N PHE A 217 11.81 -12.28 14.49
CA PHE A 217 11.58 -11.67 15.81
C PHE A 217 11.83 -10.15 15.83
N ILE A 218 12.47 -9.60 14.79
CA ILE A 218 12.61 -8.13 14.64
C ILE A 218 11.24 -7.48 14.40
N PHE A 219 10.31 -8.16 13.73
CA PHE A 219 8.97 -7.64 13.48
C PHE A 219 8.18 -7.38 14.76
N PRO A 220 7.94 -8.37 15.65
CA PRO A 220 7.19 -8.13 16.88
C PRO A 220 7.91 -7.16 17.80
N LEU A 221 9.25 -7.19 17.87
CA LEU A 221 10.02 -6.22 18.64
C LEU A 221 9.80 -4.79 18.14
N THR A 222 9.88 -4.58 16.82
CA THR A 222 9.64 -3.26 16.21
C THR A 222 8.20 -2.82 16.45
N TYR A 223 7.22 -3.72 16.32
CA TYR A 223 5.82 -3.41 16.56
C TYR A 223 5.56 -2.98 18.02
N ILE A 224 6.16 -3.68 19.00
CA ILE A 224 6.10 -3.28 20.41
C ILE A 224 6.69 -1.87 20.57
N ILE A 225 7.89 -1.61 20.04
CA ILE A 225 8.52 -0.28 20.11
C ILE A 225 7.61 0.80 19.51
N LEU A 226 6.92 0.52 18.41
CA LEU A 226 6.01 1.47 17.76
C LEU A 226 4.82 1.84 18.63
N ILE A 227 4.28 0.92 19.44
CA ILE A 227 3.13 1.22 20.30
C ILE A 227 3.53 1.83 21.65
N MET A 228 4.79 1.68 22.08
CA MET A 228 5.24 2.11 23.41
C MET A 228 5.01 3.60 23.71
N PRO A 229 5.23 4.56 22.79
CA PRO A 229 4.97 5.96 23.10
C PRO A 229 3.54 6.23 23.58
N ALA A 230 2.50 5.69 22.93
CA ALA A 230 1.13 5.85 23.43
C ALA A 230 0.90 5.17 24.77
N VAL A 231 1.55 4.03 25.02
CA VAL A 231 1.46 3.34 26.31
C VAL A 231 2.08 4.18 27.43
N ILE A 232 3.20 4.85 27.15
CA ILE A 232 3.83 5.81 28.08
C ILE A 232 2.89 6.99 28.37
N PHE A 233 2.09 7.43 27.39
CA PHE A 233 1.07 8.46 27.54
C PHE A 233 -0.29 7.95 28.07
N GLY A 234 -0.34 6.74 28.63
CA GLY A 234 -1.50 6.24 29.38
C GLY A 234 -2.38 5.25 28.65
N ARG A 235 -2.10 4.91 27.38
CA ARG A 235 -2.90 3.91 26.66
C ARG A 235 -2.65 2.49 27.20
N PRO A 236 -3.68 1.66 27.44
CA PRO A 236 -3.46 0.31 27.93
C PRO A 236 -2.65 -0.55 26.96
N PHE A 237 -1.57 -1.18 27.46
CA PHE A 237 -0.64 -1.96 26.63
C PHE A 237 -1.34 -3.08 25.83
N MET A 238 -2.15 -3.89 26.50
CA MET A 238 -2.81 -5.05 25.86
C MET A 238 -3.83 -4.62 24.80
N GLU A 239 -4.60 -3.56 25.06
CA GLU A 239 -5.55 -3.01 24.10
C GLU A 239 -4.80 -2.49 22.86
N THR A 240 -3.70 -1.76 23.09
CA THR A 240 -2.89 -1.19 22.01
C THR A 240 -2.23 -2.29 21.16
N LEU A 241 -1.69 -3.33 21.80
CA LEU A 241 -1.07 -4.46 21.12
C LEU A 241 -2.08 -5.23 20.25
N THR A 242 -3.30 -5.41 20.75
CA THR A 242 -4.35 -6.24 20.14
C THR A 242 -5.40 -5.46 19.33
N LEU A 243 -5.20 -4.15 19.12
CA LEU A 243 -6.15 -3.23 18.49
C LEU A 243 -6.78 -3.76 17.19
N TYR A 244 -6.00 -4.39 16.32
CA TYR A 244 -6.54 -4.93 15.08
C TYR A 244 -7.42 -6.16 15.28
N PHE A 245 -7.16 -6.98 16.31
CA PHE A 245 -7.98 -8.13 16.65
C PHE A 245 -9.28 -7.70 17.33
N SER A 246 -9.22 -6.72 18.24
CA SER A 246 -10.41 -6.19 18.91
C SER A 246 -11.35 -5.50 17.90
N ASN A 247 -10.80 -4.78 16.92
CA ASN A 247 -11.57 -4.09 15.90
C ASN A 247 -12.02 -4.98 14.73
N ALA A 248 -11.63 -6.26 14.68
CA ALA A 248 -12.06 -7.16 13.62
C ALA A 248 -13.58 -7.35 13.57
N HIS A 249 -14.26 -7.25 14.72
CA HIS A 249 -15.71 -7.37 14.84
C HIS A 249 -16.46 -6.04 14.57
N SER A 250 -15.74 -4.92 14.48
CA SER A 250 -16.33 -3.59 14.23
C SER A 250 -16.39 -3.23 12.75
N ILE A 251 -15.98 -4.14 11.85
CA ILE A 251 -15.95 -3.92 10.39
C ILE A 251 -17.37 -3.87 9.79
N GLY A 252 -18.41 -4.11 10.61
CA GLY A 252 -19.82 -4.00 10.25
C GLY A 252 -20.38 -5.30 9.62
N THR A 253 -21.67 -5.29 9.28
CA THR A 253 -22.41 -6.50 8.87
C THR A 253 -22.48 -6.72 7.36
N GLY A 254 -21.98 -5.78 6.55
CA GLY A 254 -22.03 -5.86 5.09
C GLY A 254 -20.99 -6.83 4.53
N LEU A 255 -21.40 -7.72 3.62
CA LEU A 255 -20.49 -8.68 2.98
C LEU A 255 -19.41 -8.01 2.13
N ASN A 256 -19.67 -6.81 1.61
CA ASN A 256 -18.77 -6.03 0.77
C ASN A 256 -19.07 -4.53 0.95
N TYR A 257 -18.02 -3.71 1.14
CA TYR A 257 -18.10 -2.25 1.23
C TYR A 257 -17.58 -1.58 -0.05
N ASN A 258 -18.19 -1.93 -1.18
CA ASN A 258 -17.86 -1.41 -2.51
C ASN A 258 -16.42 -1.70 -2.97
N SER A 259 -15.85 -2.81 -2.50
CA SER A 259 -14.63 -3.36 -3.07
C SER A 259 -14.92 -4.13 -4.36
N PRO A 260 -13.96 -4.16 -5.30
CA PRO A 260 -14.02 -5.02 -6.49
C PRO A 260 -13.63 -6.47 -6.14
N SER A 261 -14.14 -7.02 -5.04
CA SER A 261 -13.97 -8.43 -4.65
C SER A 261 -14.96 -9.35 -5.37
N ILE A 262 -14.83 -10.67 -5.23
CA ILE A 262 -15.82 -11.62 -5.78
C ILE A 262 -17.23 -11.37 -5.24
N PHE A 263 -17.34 -10.77 -4.05
CA PHE A 263 -18.63 -10.51 -3.40
C PHE A 263 -19.44 -9.41 -4.10
N SER A 264 -18.82 -8.55 -4.92
CA SER A 264 -19.56 -7.55 -5.70
C SER A 264 -20.34 -8.19 -6.86
N MET A 265 -20.06 -9.46 -7.19
CA MET A 265 -20.79 -10.23 -8.20
C MET A 265 -22.06 -10.86 -7.64
N ILE A 266 -22.20 -10.89 -6.32
CA ILE A 266 -23.34 -11.48 -5.63
C ILE A 266 -24.43 -10.42 -5.49
N SER A 267 -25.64 -10.74 -5.94
CA SER A 267 -26.81 -9.85 -5.87
C SER A 267 -27.96 -10.50 -5.11
N GLY A 268 -28.79 -9.66 -4.47
CA GLY A 268 -29.98 -10.11 -3.75
C GLY A 268 -29.72 -10.38 -2.26
N LYS A 269 -30.73 -10.93 -1.57
CA LYS A 269 -30.62 -11.30 -0.15
C LYS A 269 -29.75 -12.53 0.01
N VAL A 270 -28.76 -12.45 0.89
CA VAL A 270 -27.80 -13.54 1.14
C VAL A 270 -27.58 -13.77 2.62
N ASN A 271 -27.14 -14.99 2.97
CA ASN A 271 -26.67 -15.31 4.31
C ASN A 271 -25.23 -14.79 4.47
N THR A 272 -25.09 -13.55 4.91
CA THR A 272 -23.78 -12.89 5.06
C THR A 272 -22.81 -13.65 5.96
N PRO A 273 -23.19 -14.15 7.15
CA PRO A 273 -22.27 -14.95 7.98
C PRO A 273 -21.72 -16.19 7.25
N ALA A 274 -22.59 -16.94 6.57
CA ALA A 274 -22.16 -18.14 5.84
C ALA A 274 -21.20 -17.80 4.69
N LEU A 275 -21.53 -16.80 3.86
CA LEU A 275 -20.66 -16.38 2.76
C LEU A 275 -19.34 -15.77 3.24
N SER A 276 -19.35 -15.08 4.38
CA SER A 276 -18.13 -14.52 4.97
C SER A 276 -17.19 -15.63 5.41
N SER A 277 -17.71 -16.66 6.09
CA SER A 277 -16.92 -17.85 6.46
C SER A 277 -16.36 -18.59 5.25
N ILE A 278 -17.15 -18.72 4.17
CA ILE A 278 -16.69 -19.30 2.91
C ILE A 278 -15.56 -18.47 2.28
N GLY A 279 -15.70 -17.13 2.26
CA GLY A 279 -14.66 -16.22 1.78
C GLY A 279 -13.35 -16.34 2.54
N VAL A 280 -13.42 -16.36 3.87
CA VAL A 280 -12.25 -16.55 4.74
C VAL A 280 -11.59 -17.91 4.47
N ALA A 281 -12.38 -18.98 4.37
CA ALA A 281 -11.86 -20.32 4.06
C ALA A 281 -11.21 -20.37 2.66
N ALA A 282 -11.82 -19.73 1.65
CA ALA A 282 -11.29 -19.64 0.30
C ALA A 282 -9.97 -18.86 0.25
N ALA A 283 -9.89 -17.70 0.93
CA ALA A 283 -8.66 -16.92 1.03
C ALA A 283 -7.54 -17.71 1.75
N PHE A 284 -7.87 -18.44 2.81
CA PHE A 284 -6.91 -19.28 3.51
C PHE A 284 -6.40 -20.45 2.64
N LEU A 285 -7.30 -21.14 1.95
CA LEU A 285 -6.94 -22.19 1.00
C LEU A 285 -6.05 -21.65 -0.13
N TYR A 286 -6.39 -20.49 -0.68
CA TYR A 286 -5.60 -19.79 -1.70
C TYR A 286 -4.16 -19.54 -1.24
N ILE A 287 -3.98 -19.03 -0.01
CA ILE A 287 -2.66 -18.81 0.58
C ILE A 287 -1.89 -20.13 0.73
N ILE A 288 -2.54 -21.19 1.23
CA ILE A 288 -1.91 -22.52 1.37
C ILE A 288 -1.44 -23.07 0.03
N VAL A 289 -2.25 -22.95 -1.02
CA VAL A 289 -1.89 -23.41 -2.37
C VAL A 289 -0.63 -22.69 -2.87
N ILE A 290 -0.55 -21.37 -2.70
CA ILE A 290 0.64 -20.60 -3.07
C ILE A 290 1.85 -21.00 -2.22
N PHE A 291 1.68 -21.20 -0.91
CA PHE A 291 2.75 -21.67 -0.03
C PHE A 291 3.28 -23.04 -0.44
N PHE A 292 2.40 -24.00 -0.71
CA PHE A 292 2.78 -25.32 -1.18
C PHE A 292 3.53 -25.23 -2.51
N TRP A 293 3.03 -24.42 -3.45
CA TRP A 293 3.68 -24.21 -4.74
C TRP A 293 5.07 -23.60 -4.58
N ALA A 294 5.19 -22.53 -3.79
CA ALA A 294 6.45 -21.85 -3.53
C ALA A 294 7.45 -22.75 -2.77
N TRP A 295 7.00 -23.53 -1.79
CA TRP A 295 7.83 -24.48 -1.06
C TRP A 295 8.32 -25.61 -1.96
N HIS A 296 7.45 -26.19 -2.79
CA HIS A 296 7.82 -27.23 -3.74
C HIS A 296 8.84 -26.70 -4.77
N LYS A 297 8.70 -25.44 -5.18
CA LYS A 297 9.59 -24.77 -6.14
C LYS A 297 10.68 -23.90 -5.50
N ARG A 298 10.93 -24.04 -4.20
CA ARG A 298 11.79 -23.13 -3.41
C ARG A 298 13.21 -22.92 -3.94
N LYS A 299 13.78 -23.92 -4.64
CA LYS A 299 15.11 -23.81 -5.28
C LYS A 299 15.13 -22.86 -6.49
N ASN A 300 13.97 -22.57 -7.06
CA ASN A 300 13.81 -21.82 -8.30
C ASN A 300 13.12 -20.46 -8.12
N LEU A 301 12.91 -20.01 -6.88
CA LEU A 301 12.30 -18.70 -6.61
C LEU A 301 13.27 -17.57 -6.97
N SER A 302 13.16 -17.05 -8.20
CA SER A 302 13.86 -15.84 -8.63
C SER A 302 13.21 -14.58 -8.04
N ASN A 303 13.88 -13.44 -8.13
CA ASN A 303 13.30 -12.17 -7.67
C ASN A 303 12.01 -11.84 -8.45
N GLU A 304 11.94 -12.17 -9.74
CA GLU A 304 10.74 -12.00 -10.56
C GLU A 304 9.60 -12.93 -10.13
N ALA A 305 9.92 -14.18 -9.78
CA ALA A 305 8.94 -15.10 -9.22
C ALA A 305 8.39 -14.57 -7.87
N LEU A 306 9.26 -14.02 -7.02
CA LEU A 306 8.85 -13.40 -5.76
C LEU A 306 7.95 -12.17 -5.99
N LEU A 307 8.23 -11.36 -7.02
CA LEU A 307 7.38 -10.24 -7.42
C LEU A 307 6.00 -10.73 -7.88
N GLY A 308 5.96 -11.78 -8.68
CA GLY A 308 4.70 -12.40 -9.11
C GLY A 308 3.89 -12.95 -7.94
N ILE A 309 4.53 -13.64 -7.00
CA ILE A 309 3.89 -14.13 -5.76
C ILE A 309 3.38 -12.97 -4.90
N ALA A 310 4.15 -11.88 -4.76
CA ALA A 310 3.72 -10.70 -4.03
C ALA A 310 2.43 -10.12 -4.63
N ILE A 311 2.36 -9.99 -5.95
CA ILE A 311 1.18 -9.50 -6.68
C ILE A 311 -0.01 -10.45 -6.53
N LEU A 312 0.22 -11.77 -6.63
CA LEU A 312 -0.81 -12.77 -6.36
C LEU A 312 -1.41 -12.60 -4.96
N PHE A 313 -0.60 -12.36 -3.92
CA PHE A 313 -1.13 -12.13 -2.58
C PHE A 313 -1.91 -10.81 -2.46
N VAL A 314 -1.37 -9.68 -2.93
CA VAL A 314 -2.03 -8.37 -2.75
C VAL A 314 -3.28 -8.20 -3.62
N VAL A 315 -3.46 -9.02 -4.66
CA VAL A 315 -4.70 -9.09 -5.44
C VAL A 315 -5.62 -10.17 -4.88
N GLY A 316 -5.13 -11.40 -4.73
CA GLY A 316 -5.96 -12.57 -4.48
C GLY A 316 -6.57 -12.60 -3.08
N ILE A 317 -5.82 -12.15 -2.06
CA ILE A 317 -6.32 -12.13 -0.68
C ILE A 317 -7.51 -11.18 -0.54
N PRO A 318 -7.41 -9.87 -0.88
CA PRO A 318 -8.56 -8.97 -0.79
C PRO A 318 -9.65 -9.27 -1.85
N LEU A 319 -9.34 -10.00 -2.93
CA LEU A 319 -10.37 -10.45 -3.86
C LEU A 319 -11.29 -11.52 -3.24
N LEU A 320 -10.75 -12.38 -2.38
CA LEU A 320 -11.44 -13.53 -1.78
C LEU A 320 -11.97 -13.26 -0.37
N LEU A 321 -11.41 -12.31 0.37
CA LEU A 321 -11.87 -11.97 1.71
C LEU A 321 -13.20 -11.18 1.67
N PRO A 322 -14.11 -11.45 2.64
CA PRO A 322 -15.32 -10.64 2.81
C PRO A 322 -15.00 -9.30 3.49
N HIS A 323 -15.99 -8.41 3.57
CA HIS A 323 -15.91 -7.13 4.28
C HIS A 323 -14.82 -6.18 3.75
N MET A 324 -14.42 -6.36 2.50
CA MET A 324 -13.39 -5.53 1.86
C MET A 324 -13.97 -4.18 1.43
N HIS A 325 -13.17 -3.12 1.55
CA HIS A 325 -13.54 -1.76 1.19
C HIS A 325 -12.97 -1.35 -0.18
N ASP A 326 -13.64 -0.37 -0.79
CA ASP A 326 -13.30 0.38 -2.00
C ASP A 326 -11.80 0.65 -2.27
N ARG A 327 -11.00 0.91 -1.24
CA ARG A 327 -9.56 1.25 -1.39
C ARG A 327 -8.57 0.11 -1.16
N TYR A 328 -9.02 -1.10 -0.85
CA TYR A 328 -8.13 -2.18 -0.39
C TYR A 328 -7.20 -2.77 -1.46
N PHE A 329 -7.38 -2.39 -2.74
CA PHE A 329 -6.50 -2.78 -3.84
C PHE A 329 -5.39 -1.76 -4.15
N PHE A 330 -5.22 -0.71 -3.33
CA PHE A 330 -4.19 0.31 -3.53
C PHE A 330 -2.78 -0.27 -3.70
N MET A 331 -2.37 -1.23 -2.86
CA MET A 331 -1.05 -1.86 -3.00
C MET A 331 -0.94 -2.69 -4.30
N ALA A 332 -2.03 -3.30 -4.75
CA ALA A 332 -2.07 -4.02 -6.01
C ALA A 332 -1.84 -3.08 -7.19
N ASP A 333 -2.52 -1.93 -7.23
CA ASP A 333 -2.31 -0.91 -8.28
C ASP A 333 -0.85 -0.50 -8.40
N VAL A 334 -0.18 -0.33 -7.26
CA VAL A 334 1.22 0.11 -7.23
C VAL A 334 2.16 -1.01 -7.67
N LEU A 335 2.00 -2.22 -7.13
CA LEU A 335 2.93 -3.32 -7.44
C LEU A 335 2.79 -3.83 -8.89
N THR A 336 1.60 -3.76 -9.50
CA THR A 336 1.38 -4.18 -10.89
C THR A 336 2.05 -3.25 -11.91
N LEU A 337 2.37 -2.00 -11.52
CA LEU A 337 3.21 -1.11 -12.33
C LEU A 337 4.61 -1.69 -12.58
N MET A 338 5.15 -2.46 -11.64
CA MET A 338 6.52 -2.95 -11.75
C MET A 338 6.69 -3.89 -12.96
N PRO A 339 5.91 -4.96 -13.12
CA PRO A 339 5.90 -5.76 -14.35
C PRO A 339 5.56 -4.95 -15.61
N ALA A 340 4.61 -4.01 -15.55
CA ALA A 340 4.23 -3.18 -16.69
C ALA A 340 5.42 -2.36 -17.23
N ILE A 341 6.25 -1.79 -16.33
CA ILE A 341 7.44 -1.00 -16.67
C ILE A 341 8.59 -1.90 -17.15
N LEU A 342 8.77 -3.05 -16.50
CA LEU A 342 9.84 -3.97 -16.85
C LEU A 342 9.56 -4.67 -18.18
N TYR A 343 8.30 -4.99 -18.45
CA TYR A 343 7.82 -5.83 -19.53
C TYR A 343 6.48 -5.31 -20.06
N ALA A 344 6.50 -4.55 -21.16
CA ALA A 344 5.30 -3.89 -21.70
C ALA A 344 4.11 -4.84 -21.95
N ALA A 345 4.37 -6.13 -22.22
CA ALA A 345 3.33 -7.16 -22.36
C ALA A 345 2.43 -7.32 -21.12
N TYR A 346 2.88 -6.89 -19.94
CA TYR A 346 2.11 -6.95 -18.68
C TYR A 346 1.49 -5.60 -18.30
N ALA A 347 1.59 -4.57 -19.14
CA ALA A 347 0.88 -3.30 -18.94
C ALA A 347 -0.65 -3.45 -18.79
N PRO A 348 -1.34 -4.37 -19.51
CA PRO A 348 -2.77 -4.59 -19.30
C PRO A 348 -3.14 -4.91 -17.85
N ALA A 349 -2.27 -5.61 -17.11
CA ALA A 349 -2.56 -5.95 -15.72
C ALA A 349 -2.61 -4.71 -14.81
N ALA A 350 -1.71 -3.75 -15.00
CA ALA A 350 -1.73 -2.48 -14.26
C ALA A 350 -2.95 -1.61 -14.62
N ILE A 351 -3.38 -1.66 -15.88
CA ILE A 351 -4.60 -0.97 -16.35
C ILE A 351 -5.83 -1.61 -15.70
N PHE A 352 -5.92 -2.94 -15.69
CA PHE A 352 -7.04 -3.67 -15.09
C PHE A 352 -7.14 -3.47 -13.58
N THR A 353 -6.02 -3.47 -12.83
CA THR A 353 -6.05 -3.15 -11.41
C THR A 353 -6.50 -1.70 -11.17
N SER A 354 -5.90 -0.75 -11.90
CA SER A 354 -6.26 0.67 -11.76
C SER A 354 -7.72 0.93 -12.12
N PHE A 355 -8.24 0.28 -13.17
CA PHE A 355 -9.65 0.34 -13.54
C PHE A 355 -10.55 -0.15 -12.41
N ALA A 356 -10.24 -1.31 -11.82
CA ALA A 356 -11.02 -1.86 -10.71
C ALA A 356 -11.05 -0.91 -9.51
N SER A 357 -9.90 -0.38 -9.10
CA SER A 357 -9.80 0.57 -8.00
C SER A 357 -10.51 1.90 -8.32
N LEU A 358 -10.35 2.43 -9.54
CA LEU A 358 -10.96 3.71 -9.92
C LEU A 358 -12.48 3.67 -9.98
N LEU A 359 -13.09 2.54 -10.34
CA LEU A 359 -14.54 2.37 -10.23
C LEU A 359 -15.03 2.56 -8.79
N CYS A 360 -14.28 2.03 -7.83
CA CYS A 360 -14.59 2.13 -6.41
C CYS A 360 -14.34 3.54 -5.86
N TYR A 361 -13.24 4.17 -6.28
CA TYR A 361 -12.92 5.55 -5.93
C TYR A 361 -13.96 6.52 -6.47
N TYR A 362 -14.41 6.32 -7.71
CA TYR A 362 -15.47 7.12 -8.32
C TYR A 362 -16.73 7.05 -7.45
N PHE A 363 -17.22 5.84 -7.15
CA PHE A 363 -18.40 5.67 -6.29
C PHE A 363 -18.23 6.34 -4.92
N TYR A 364 -17.08 6.19 -4.27
CA TYR A 364 -16.86 6.81 -2.97
C TYR A 364 -16.94 8.34 -3.04
N LEU A 365 -16.29 8.94 -4.05
CA LEU A 365 -16.12 10.38 -4.17
C LEU A 365 -17.37 11.08 -4.73
N THR A 366 -18.12 10.44 -5.64
CA THR A 366 -19.30 11.05 -6.28
C THR A 366 -20.62 10.55 -5.72
N ARG A 367 -20.62 9.40 -5.01
CA ARG A 367 -21.81 8.65 -4.59
C ARG A 367 -22.63 8.07 -5.75
N GLU A 368 -22.06 8.03 -6.95
CA GLU A 368 -22.68 7.47 -8.14
C GLU A 368 -21.86 6.32 -8.70
N TYR A 369 -22.51 5.30 -9.24
CA TYR A 369 -21.82 4.22 -9.95
C TYR A 369 -21.61 4.63 -11.41
N LEU A 370 -20.35 4.82 -11.82
CA LEU A 370 -20.03 4.98 -13.23
C LEU A 370 -20.33 3.69 -14.03
N LEU A 371 -19.92 2.55 -13.46
CA LEU A 371 -20.19 1.21 -13.96
C LEU A 371 -20.38 0.25 -12.77
N PRO A 372 -21.03 -0.91 -12.98
CA PRO A 372 -21.11 -1.95 -11.96
C PRO A 372 -19.73 -2.39 -11.45
N ILE A 373 -19.54 -2.40 -10.13
CA ILE A 373 -18.27 -2.76 -9.46
C ILE A 373 -17.78 -4.17 -9.86
N ARG A 374 -18.70 -5.10 -10.16
CA ARG A 374 -18.36 -6.45 -10.65
C ARG A 374 -17.44 -6.47 -11.87
N TYR A 375 -17.44 -5.43 -12.70
CA TYR A 375 -16.50 -5.31 -13.81
C TYR A 375 -15.06 -5.12 -13.34
N GLY A 376 -14.86 -4.39 -12.25
CA GLY A 376 -13.57 -4.33 -11.55
C GLY A 376 -13.15 -5.71 -11.04
N SER A 377 -14.09 -6.49 -10.48
CA SER A 377 -13.79 -7.84 -10.01
C SER A 377 -13.37 -8.79 -11.14
N PHE A 378 -14.02 -8.73 -12.31
CA PHE A 378 -13.58 -9.51 -13.48
C PHE A 378 -12.19 -9.08 -13.96
N ALA A 379 -11.90 -7.77 -13.95
CA ALA A 379 -10.58 -7.26 -14.30
C ALA A 379 -9.49 -7.79 -13.34
N LEU A 380 -9.78 -7.87 -12.04
CA LEU A 380 -8.86 -8.42 -11.04
C LEU A 380 -8.68 -9.95 -11.16
N ILE A 381 -9.71 -10.69 -11.56
CA ILE A 381 -9.58 -12.12 -11.90
C ILE A 381 -8.62 -12.28 -13.10
N ALA A 382 -8.75 -11.45 -14.13
CA ALA A 382 -7.82 -11.47 -15.26
C ALA A 382 -6.38 -11.15 -14.82
N VAL A 383 -6.19 -10.20 -13.90
CA VAL A 383 -4.88 -9.88 -13.30
C VAL A 383 -4.30 -11.11 -12.58
N LEU A 384 -5.10 -11.84 -11.80
CA LEU A 384 -4.63 -13.07 -11.15
C LEU A 384 -4.18 -14.13 -12.15
N LEU A 385 -4.91 -14.31 -13.24
CA LEU A 385 -4.54 -15.26 -14.29
C LEU A 385 -3.22 -14.86 -14.97
N ILE A 386 -3.07 -13.58 -15.31
CA ILE A 386 -1.83 -13.03 -15.89
C ILE A 386 -0.64 -13.23 -14.94
N PHE A 387 -0.82 -12.98 -13.65
CA PHE A 387 0.28 -13.12 -12.69
C PHE A 387 0.54 -14.56 -12.27
N PHE A 388 -0.44 -15.45 -12.36
CA PHE A 388 -0.22 -16.88 -12.21
C PHE A 388 0.68 -17.40 -13.32
N THR A 389 0.39 -17.07 -14.59
CA THR A 389 1.22 -17.48 -15.74
C THR A 389 2.62 -16.85 -15.68
N PHE A 390 2.71 -15.54 -15.43
CA PHE A 390 3.99 -14.85 -15.21
C PHE A 390 4.84 -15.55 -14.14
N THR A 391 4.25 -15.82 -12.97
CA THR A 391 4.97 -16.44 -11.86
C THR A 391 5.44 -17.85 -12.22
N ALA A 392 4.58 -18.65 -12.87
CA ALA A 392 4.91 -20.00 -13.29
C ALA A 392 6.06 -20.03 -14.31
N GLU A 393 6.04 -19.13 -15.29
CA GLU A 393 7.13 -18.98 -16.26
C GLU A 393 8.45 -18.61 -15.59
N ARG A 394 8.44 -17.63 -14.67
CA ARG A 394 9.66 -17.19 -13.97
C ARG A 394 10.24 -18.28 -13.09
N ILE A 395 9.40 -19.04 -12.39
CA ILE A 395 9.82 -20.20 -11.59
C ILE A 395 10.43 -21.29 -12.49
N ASN A 396 9.87 -21.55 -13.67
CA ASN A 396 10.35 -22.62 -14.55
C ASN A 396 11.55 -22.21 -15.41
N SER A 397 11.73 -20.92 -15.71
CA SER A 397 12.82 -20.40 -16.55
C SER A 397 14.22 -20.68 -15.98
N ARG A 398 14.37 -20.78 -14.65
CA ARG A 398 15.64 -21.15 -14.00
C ARG A 398 16.09 -22.58 -14.31
N ARG A 399 15.15 -23.49 -14.59
CA ARG A 399 15.42 -24.90 -14.90
C ARG A 399 16.03 -25.07 -16.30
N ASN A 400 15.66 -24.23 -17.25
CA ASN A 400 16.11 -24.34 -18.65
C ASN A 400 17.53 -23.80 -18.91
N LYS A 401 18.16 -23.12 -17.95
CA LYS A 401 19.58 -22.73 -18.05
C LYS A 401 20.55 -23.85 -17.68
N ILE A 402 20.09 -24.94 -17.04
CA ILE A 402 20.95 -26.06 -16.61
C ILE A 402 21.12 -27.11 -17.73
N TYR A 403 20.27 -27.11 -18.75
CA TYR A 403 20.32 -28.07 -19.88
C TYR A 403 20.87 -27.46 -21.18
N LYS A 404 21.57 -26.32 -21.09
CA LYS A 404 22.35 -25.74 -22.19
C LYS A 404 23.80 -25.55 -21.75
N ILE A 405 24.51 -26.65 -21.54
CA ILE A 405 25.97 -26.73 -21.54
C ILE A 405 26.32 -27.92 -22.42
#